data_AF-A0A3B3R3S5-F1
#
_entry.id   AF-A0A3B3R3S5-F1
#
_cell.length_a   1.000
_cell.length_b   1.000
_cell.length_c   1.000
_cell.angle_alpha   90.00
_cell.angle_beta   90.00
_cell.angle_gamma   90.00
#
_symmetry.space_group_name_H-M   'P 1'
#
loop_
_entity.id
_entity.type
_entity.pdbx_description
1 polymer ?
#
loop_
_entity_poly.entity_id
_entity_poly.type
_entity_poly.pdbx_seq_one_letter_code
_entity_poly.pdbx_strand_id
1 'polypeptide(L)'
;IIMETVRLKKMLSKKYKHRHLIACEIWSVICQYTSLKPVLDTYVFNDGSSRHLMCLTGTIPVWMECNIPVSLWLLQSYPLHPPMSHLLCRYHNKNGWQVAQYEVVLCLLIAISEM
;
A
#
# COMPACT_ATOMS: atom_id res chain seq x y z
N ILE A 1 -16.39 9.88 8.25
CA ILE A 1 -15.08 9.55 8.87
C ILE A 1 -15.17 8.26 9.70
N ILE A 2 -15.98 8.20 10.77
CA ILE A 2 -16.05 7.03 11.67
C ILE A 2 -16.51 5.73 10.98
N MET A 3 -17.50 5.79 10.07
CA MET A 3 -18.00 4.58 9.39
C MET A 3 -16.96 3.90 8.49
N GLU A 4 -16.13 4.67 7.79
CA GLU A 4 -15.14 4.13 6.86
C GLU A 4 -13.94 3.51 7.58
N THR A 5 -13.46 4.13 8.66
CA THR A 5 -12.41 3.52 9.48
C THR A 5 -12.88 2.24 10.17
N VAL A 6 -14.17 2.13 10.52
CA VAL A 6 -14.78 0.89 11.02
C VAL A 6 -14.77 -0.21 9.96
N ARG A 7 -15.10 0.11 8.70
CA ARG A 7 -15.06 -0.84 7.59
C ARG A 7 -13.64 -1.33 7.32
N LEU A 8 -12.67 -0.42 7.24
CA LEU A 8 -11.26 -0.73 7.06
C LEU A 8 -10.72 -1.62 8.18
N LYS A 9 -11.08 -1.32 9.43
CA LYS A 9 -10.71 -2.13 10.59
C LYS A 9 -11.25 -3.57 10.51
N LYS A 10 -12.42 -3.78 9.89
CA LYS A 10 -12.99 -5.12 9.65
C LYS A 10 -12.24 -5.89 8.56
N MET A 11 -11.69 -5.20 7.57
CA MET A 11 -10.84 -5.82 6.54
C MET A 11 -9.51 -6.28 7.14
N LEU A 12 -8.97 -5.57 8.13
CA LEU A 12 -7.72 -5.97 8.78
C LEU A 12 -7.87 -7.26 9.61
N SER A 13 -7.08 -8.27 9.27
CA SER A 13 -6.99 -9.51 10.03
C SER A 13 -6.60 -9.27 11.51
N LYS A 14 -6.96 -10.20 12.40
CA LYS A 14 -6.60 -10.12 13.84
C LYS A 14 -5.10 -10.11 14.11
N LYS A 15 -4.26 -10.46 13.10
CA LYS A 15 -2.79 -10.46 13.21
C LYS A 15 -2.21 -9.05 13.26
N TYR A 16 -2.91 -8.05 12.74
CA TYR A 16 -2.51 -6.65 12.87
C TYR A 16 -2.74 -6.19 14.33
N LYS A 17 -1.68 -5.79 15.03
CA LYS A 17 -1.76 -5.38 16.44
C LYS A 17 -2.51 -4.05 16.62
N HIS A 18 -2.25 -3.07 15.75
CA HIS A 18 -2.79 -1.70 15.88
C HIS A 18 -3.81 -1.36 14.80
N ARG A 19 -4.83 -2.22 14.61
CA ARG A 19 -5.82 -2.09 13.52
C ARG A 19 -6.52 -0.74 13.42
N HIS A 20 -6.77 -0.06 14.54
CA HIS A 20 -7.40 1.26 14.52
C HIS A 20 -6.48 2.31 13.90
N LEU A 21 -5.21 2.35 14.30
CA LEU A 21 -4.22 3.28 13.75
C LEU A 21 -4.03 3.03 12.25
N ILE A 22 -3.86 1.76 11.86
CA ILE A 22 -3.74 1.36 10.45
C ILE A 22 -4.97 1.82 9.65
N ALA A 23 -6.18 1.60 10.17
CA ALA A 23 -7.39 2.03 9.48
C ALA A 23 -7.48 3.56 9.30
N CYS A 24 -7.03 4.34 10.28
CA CYS A 24 -6.96 5.79 10.17
C CYS A 24 -5.92 6.25 9.14
N GLU A 25 -4.75 5.61 9.08
CA GLU A 25 -3.72 5.94 8.10
C GLU A 25 -4.13 5.58 6.68
N ILE A 26 -4.67 4.37 6.48
CA ILE A 26 -5.24 3.96 5.20
C ILE A 26 -6.29 4.97 4.74
N TRP A 27 -7.18 5.38 5.64
CA TRP A 27 -8.19 6.38 5.34
C TRP A 27 -7.56 7.72 4.90
N SER A 28 -6.54 8.19 5.61
CA SER A 28 -5.80 9.41 5.25
C SER A 28 -5.20 9.32 3.84
N VAL A 29 -4.58 8.19 3.50
CA VAL A 29 -3.99 7.96 2.17
C VAL A 29 -5.07 7.92 1.09
N ILE A 30 -6.18 7.21 1.29
CA ILE A 30 -7.28 7.13 0.31
C ILE A 30 -7.96 8.51 0.12
N CYS A 31 -8.07 9.31 1.18
CA CYS A 31 -8.58 10.68 1.06
C CYS A 31 -7.67 11.58 0.21
N GLN A 32 -6.35 11.37 0.28
CA GLN A 32 -5.37 12.11 -0.52
C GLN A 32 -5.29 11.58 -1.96
N TYR A 33 -5.38 10.27 -2.13
CA TYR A 33 -5.29 9.58 -3.42
C TYR A 33 -6.57 8.76 -3.66
N THR A 34 -7.61 9.44 -4.16
CA THR A 34 -8.96 8.88 -4.33
C THR A 34 -9.05 7.74 -5.34
N SER A 35 -8.04 7.59 -6.19
CA SER A 35 -7.84 6.48 -7.12
C SER A 35 -7.38 5.19 -6.45
N LEU A 36 -6.81 5.27 -5.25
CA LEU A 36 -6.39 4.10 -4.48
C LEU A 36 -7.58 3.48 -3.76
N LYS A 37 -7.68 2.15 -3.84
CA LYS A 37 -8.73 1.37 -3.20
C LYS A 37 -8.14 0.35 -2.22
N PRO A 38 -8.71 0.24 -1.02
CA PRO A 38 -8.36 -0.79 -0.06
C PRO A 38 -8.85 -2.15 -0.53
N VAL A 39 -7.95 -3.14 -0.58
CA VAL A 39 -8.24 -4.51 -0.97
C VAL A 39 -7.51 -5.46 -0.02
N LEU A 40 -8.13 -6.60 0.31
CA LEU A 40 -7.45 -7.68 0.99
C LEU A 40 -7.10 -8.74 -0.04
N ASP A 41 -5.81 -9.01 -0.21
CA ASP A 41 -5.33 -9.89 -1.28
C ASP A 41 -4.12 -10.72 -0.81
N THR A 42 -3.74 -11.71 -1.61
CA THR A 42 -2.65 -12.64 -1.33
C THR A 42 -1.34 -12.09 -1.88
N TYR A 43 -0.45 -11.69 -0.99
CA TYR A 43 0.92 -11.34 -1.35
C TYR A 43 1.80 -12.58 -1.36
N VAL A 44 2.52 -12.81 -2.47
CA VAL A 44 3.54 -13.85 -2.58
C VAL A 44 4.91 -13.20 -2.41
N PHE A 45 5.64 -13.62 -1.40
CA PHE A 45 6.99 -13.16 -1.08
C PHE A 45 8.01 -13.82 -2.01
N ASN A 46 9.20 -13.22 -2.10
CA ASN A 46 10.29 -13.74 -2.94
C ASN A 46 10.78 -15.12 -2.51
N ASP A 47 10.55 -15.53 -1.26
CA ASP A 47 10.85 -16.87 -0.74
C ASP A 47 9.79 -17.92 -1.13
N GLY A 48 8.78 -17.53 -1.91
CA GLY A 48 7.66 -18.38 -2.32
C GLY A 48 6.55 -18.50 -1.28
N SER A 49 6.72 -17.94 -0.07
CA SER A 49 5.66 -17.91 0.93
C SER A 49 4.55 -16.94 0.52
N SER A 50 3.31 -17.18 0.96
CA SER A 50 2.19 -16.29 0.67
C SER A 50 1.41 -15.91 1.93
N ARG A 51 0.88 -14.68 1.96
CA ARG A 51 0.07 -14.17 3.08
C ARG A 51 -1.04 -13.27 2.59
N HIS A 52 -2.21 -13.38 3.22
CA HIS A 52 -3.26 -12.38 3.06
C HIS A 52 -2.88 -11.08 3.77
N LEU A 53 -2.72 -10.03 2.99
CA LEU A 53 -2.30 -8.71 3.45
C LEU A 53 -3.31 -7.66 2.97
N MET A 54 -3.39 -6.58 3.73
CA MET A 54 -4.09 -5.38 3.27
C MET A 54 -3.24 -4.68 2.20
N CYS A 55 -3.87 -4.29 1.11
CA CYS A 55 -3.27 -3.61 -0.01
C CYS A 55 -4.05 -2.34 -0.36
N LEU A 56 -3.36 -1.30 -0.80
CA LEU A 56 -3.95 -0.16 -1.50
C LEU A 56 -3.54 -0.27 -2.96
N THR A 57 -4.51 -0.56 -3.83
CA THR A 57 -4.29 -0.71 -5.26
C THR A 57 -5.02 0.38 -6.03
N GLY A 58 -4.39 0.90 -7.08
CA GLY A 58 -4.95 1.94 -7.91
C GLY A 58 -3.86 2.64 -8.69
N THR A 59 -4.11 3.89 -9.06
CA THR A 59 -3.12 4.70 -9.79
C THR A 59 -2.71 5.91 -8.97
N ILE A 60 -1.45 6.32 -9.07
CA ILE A 60 -1.00 7.59 -8.51
C ILE A 60 -0.66 8.52 -9.68
N PRO A 61 -1.18 9.76 -9.69
CA PRO A 61 -0.85 10.73 -10.73
C PRO A 61 0.61 11.15 -10.59
N VAL A 62 1.34 11.06 -11.70
CA VAL A 62 2.67 11.64 -11.86
C VAL A 62 2.56 12.83 -12.78
N TRP A 63 3.16 13.94 -12.34
CA TRP A 63 3.17 15.27 -12.95
C TRP A 63 2.69 15.31 -14.41
N MET A 64 1.44 15.75 -14.61
CA MET A 64 0.74 16.01 -15.89
C MET A 64 0.77 14.94 -17.00
N GLU A 65 1.59 13.88 -16.91
CA GLU A 65 1.96 13.07 -18.05
C GLU A 65 1.40 11.65 -17.96
N CYS A 66 1.24 11.05 -16.77
CA CYS A 66 0.78 9.65 -16.65
C CYS A 66 0.18 9.31 -15.28
N ASN A 67 -0.74 8.36 -15.27
CA ASN A 67 -1.21 7.68 -14.05
C ASN A 67 -0.47 6.34 -13.91
N ILE A 68 0.33 6.18 -12.86
CA ILE A 68 1.11 4.95 -12.64
C ILE A 68 0.30 3.97 -11.79
N PRO A 69 0.06 2.72 -12.25
CA PRO A 69 -0.52 1.67 -11.42
C PRO A 69 0.42 1.28 -10.28
N VAL A 70 -0.08 1.32 -9.05
CA VAL A 70 0.65 0.93 -7.84
C VAL A 70 -0.16 -0.04 -6.99
N SER A 71 0.54 -0.84 -6.19
CA SER A 71 -0.03 -1.70 -5.16
C SER A 71 0.83 -1.59 -3.90
N LEU A 72 0.30 -0.95 -2.86
CA LEU A 72 0.97 -0.73 -1.58
C LEU A 72 0.49 -1.76 -0.57
N TRP A 73 1.37 -2.68 -0.16
CA TRP A 73 1.03 -3.79 0.72
C TRP A 73 1.48 -3.52 2.15
N LEU A 74 0.56 -3.64 3.11
CA LEU A 74 0.80 -3.43 4.54
C LEU A 74 1.22 -4.73 5.22
N LEU A 75 2.45 -4.77 5.74
CA LEU A 75 2.95 -5.90 6.52
C LEU A 75 2.33 -5.95 7.93
N GLN A 76 2.21 -7.17 8.47
CA GLN A 76 1.59 -7.43 9.78
C GLN A 76 2.42 -6.91 10.98
N SER A 77 3.70 -6.60 10.79
CA SER A 77 4.62 -6.08 11.82
C SER A 77 4.42 -4.59 12.14
N TYR A 78 3.59 -3.89 11.37
CA TYR A 78 3.22 -2.51 11.65
C TYR A 78 2.53 -2.37 13.03
N PRO A 79 2.82 -1.33 13.85
CA PRO A 79 3.77 -0.21 13.74
C PRO A 79 4.95 -0.36 14.71
N LEU A 80 5.67 -1.48 14.72
CA LEU A 80 6.87 -1.60 15.57
C LEU A 80 8.01 -0.62 15.21
N HIS A 81 7.92 0.03 14.04
CA HIS A 81 8.82 1.04 13.44
C HIS A 81 7.93 2.08 12.73
N PRO A 82 8.44 3.29 12.35
CA PRO A 82 7.60 4.36 11.81
C PRO A 82 6.69 3.92 10.66
N PRO A 83 5.54 4.61 10.46
CA PRO A 83 4.43 4.11 9.65
C PRO A 83 4.79 3.63 8.24
N MET A 84 5.84 4.22 7.66
CA MET A 84 6.23 4.05 6.27
C MET A 84 7.30 2.98 6.03
N SER A 85 7.92 2.40 7.06
CA SER A 85 8.98 1.37 6.91
C SER A 85 8.46 -0.06 6.67
N HIS A 86 7.14 -0.24 6.61
CA HIS A 86 6.48 -1.56 6.53
C HIS A 86 5.62 -1.75 5.29
N LEU A 87 5.67 -0.80 4.37
CA LEU A 87 4.94 -0.84 3.12
C LEU A 87 5.82 -1.48 2.04
N LEU A 88 5.33 -2.56 1.43
CA LEU A 88 5.91 -3.08 0.20
C LEU A 88 5.20 -2.41 -0.96
N CYS A 89 5.89 -1.53 -1.68
CA CYS A 89 5.35 -0.89 -2.87
C CYS A 89 5.65 -1.75 -4.10
N ARG A 90 4.63 -2.02 -4.91
CA ARG A 90 4.80 -2.53 -6.27
C ARG A 90 4.27 -1.52 -7.26
N TYR A 91 4.97 -1.36 -8.38
CA TYR A 91 4.55 -0.49 -9.46
C TYR A 91 4.74 -1.20 -10.81
N HIS A 92 3.98 -0.77 -11.81
CA HIS A 92 4.01 -1.37 -13.14
C HIS A 92 4.85 -0.51 -14.09
N ASN A 93 5.90 -1.09 -14.69
CA ASN A 93 6.71 -0.46 -15.74
C ASN A 93 6.75 -1.33 -17.01
N LYS A 94 7.58 -0.96 -17.99
CA LYS A 94 7.78 -1.71 -19.24
C LYS A 94 8.24 -3.17 -19.04
N ASN A 95 8.86 -3.47 -17.90
CA ASN A 95 9.33 -4.79 -17.51
C ASN A 95 8.32 -5.54 -16.61
N GLY A 96 7.10 -5.00 -16.43
CA GLY A 96 6.05 -5.56 -15.58
C GLY A 96 6.08 -5.03 -14.14
N TRP A 97 5.60 -5.85 -13.19
CA TRP A 97 5.45 -5.46 -11.78
C TRP A 97 6.77 -5.53 -11.00
N GLN A 98 7.35 -4.37 -10.71
CA GLN A 98 8.56 -4.26 -9.89
C GLN A 98 8.23 -4.04 -8.41
N VAL A 99 9.17 -4.38 -7.52
CA VAL A 99 9.06 -4.16 -6.07
C VAL A 99 10.01 -3.03 -5.68
N ALA A 100 9.50 -1.99 -5.05
CA ALA A 100 10.30 -0.91 -4.48
C ALA A 100 10.43 -1.10 -2.96
N GLN A 101 11.66 -0.98 -2.44
CA GLN A 101 12.00 -1.24 -1.03
C GLN A 101 12.27 0.06 -0.26
N TYR A 102 11.38 1.04 -0.31
CA TYR A 102 11.56 2.33 0.37
C TYR A 102 10.22 2.94 0.80
N GLU A 103 10.24 4.12 1.41
CA GLU A 103 9.00 4.83 1.75
C GLU A 103 8.16 5.14 0.50
N VAL A 104 6.84 5.33 0.64
CA VAL A 104 5.90 5.54 -0.49
C VAL A 104 6.37 6.65 -1.41
N VAL A 105 6.89 7.75 -0.86
CA VAL A 105 7.42 8.88 -1.63
C VAL A 105 8.67 8.50 -2.42
N LEU A 106 9.61 7.78 -1.79
CA LEU A 106 10.82 7.33 -2.47
C LEU A 106 10.50 6.27 -3.54
N CYS A 107 9.54 5.38 -3.28
CA CYS A 107 9.06 4.40 -4.25
C CYS A 107 8.42 5.08 -5.47
N LEU A 108 7.67 6.17 -5.25
CA LEU A 108 7.13 6.98 -6.35
C LEU A 108 8.25 7.65 -7.14
N LEU A 109 9.26 8.22 -6.46
CA LEU A 109 10.43 8.80 -7.14
C LEU A 109 11.21 7.76 -7.97
N ILE A 110 11.40 6.55 -7.43
CA ILE A 110 12.03 5.44 -8.16
C ILE A 110 11.18 5.03 -9.36
N ALA A 111 9.87 4.86 -9.18
CA ALA A 111 8.95 4.52 -10.26
C ALA A 111 8.97 5.56 -11.38
N ILE A 112 9.06 6.85 -11.04
CA ILE A 112 9.20 7.95 -12.02
C ILE A 112 10.55 7.87 -12.74
N SER A 113 11.63 7.54 -12.03
CA SER A 113 12.98 7.47 -12.63
C SER A 113 13.19 6.28 -13.57
N GLU A 114 12.41 5.20 -13.43
CA GLU A 114 12.57 3.95 -14.19
C GLU A 114 11.58 3.80 -15.38
N MET A 115 10.69 4.78 -15.58
CA MET A 115 9.80 4.86 -16.74
C MET A 115 10.52 5.41 -17.97
#